data_AF-A0A7J3PJW3-F1
#
_entry.id   AF-A0A7J3PJW3-F1
#
_cell.length_a   1.000
_cell.length_b   1.000
_cell.length_c   1.000
_cell.angle_alpha   90.00
_cell.angle_beta   90.00
_cell.angle_gamma   90.00
#
_symmetry.space_group_name_H-M   'P 1'
#
loop_
_entity.id
_entity.type
_entity.pdbx_description
1 polymer ?
#
loop_
_entity_poly.entity_id
_entity_poly.type
_entity_poly.pdbx_seq_one_letter_code
_entity_poly.pdbx_strand_id
1 'polypeptide(L)'
;MTIEEYSVKDPIEKYCQWNSIDVNENANKYLGPSGYFSFLLEDYMKELVNLLPKSVLKMHLNGYVYVHKLPYSLYIPYCTGHSISRLLKLGLKTPTISSKPARHFDTFVDHLANYLITLQHYFTGAQAVSTVEWYAGPFIKRDGLTIRGIKQNVQRLLFNLNYPTRIGMQCLSQDTRILTPTGWKSYKDLKIGDLIYTFNIKSKKIEIKPVKQIAIYHYKGKMYNLKSKNQDQLISPNHRVVWLSIDNYEVVRFNPIEELLKINSPIPIPTPAYADNSSENYSISDDVVKLVAWFLSQGSIERVKQENTEYERIVLMQPSDHQLNDPSEIIELLSKLGFKYSIDNNPGLRNVRKLRLDQESSNKFFELIKTKEGELPVWLYRLSRRQARLFIDTYIKGNGLIEFRRGRVRRRRLFTTKPEIKDILTAIGILAGFNVLIREIVMDPSSKKKLYTITLTENK
;
A
#
# COMPACT_ATOMS: atom_id res chain seq x y z
N MET A 1 -40.09 -22.99 -17.66
CA MET A 1 -39.85 -22.04 -16.57
C MET A 1 -38.44 -21.51 -16.72
N THR A 2 -38.32 -20.32 -17.30
CA THR A 2 -37.08 -19.55 -17.36
C THR A 2 -36.74 -19.07 -15.96
N ILE A 3 -35.52 -19.38 -15.50
CA ILE A 3 -34.97 -18.83 -14.25
C ILE A 3 -34.71 -17.36 -14.54
N GLU A 4 -35.56 -16.47 -14.02
CA GLU A 4 -35.26 -15.04 -13.97
C GLU A 4 -33.95 -14.87 -13.19
N GLU A 5 -32.94 -14.27 -13.83
CA GLU A 5 -31.72 -13.82 -13.20
C GLU A 5 -32.07 -12.72 -12.17
N TYR A 6 -32.34 -13.12 -10.93
CA TYR A 6 -32.30 -12.21 -9.80
C TYR A 6 -30.84 -11.73 -9.64
N SER A 7 -30.51 -10.56 -10.20
CA SER A 7 -29.23 -9.91 -9.94
C SER A 7 -29.20 -9.46 -8.47
N VAL A 8 -28.72 -10.32 -7.58
CA VAL A 8 -28.52 -9.96 -6.17
C VAL A 8 -27.37 -8.94 -6.14
N LYS A 9 -27.70 -7.65 -5.96
CA LYS A 9 -26.69 -6.61 -5.72
C LYS A 9 -25.97 -6.92 -4.41
N ASP A 10 -24.64 -6.97 -4.44
CA ASP A 10 -23.85 -7.23 -3.25
C ASP A 10 -24.02 -6.07 -2.26
N PRO A 11 -24.55 -6.30 -1.04
CA PRO A 11 -24.76 -5.26 -0.05
C PRO A 11 -23.45 -4.59 0.41
N ILE A 12 -22.28 -5.15 0.07
CA ILE A 12 -21.00 -4.46 0.21
C ILE A 12 -20.92 -3.19 -0.64
N GLU A 13 -21.57 -3.16 -1.81
CA GLU A 13 -21.60 -1.97 -2.67
C GLU A 13 -22.36 -0.83 -1.99
N LYS A 14 -23.50 -1.14 -1.37
CA LYS A 14 -24.31 -0.19 -0.59
C LYS A 14 -23.58 0.28 0.67
N TYR A 15 -22.89 -0.63 1.37
CA TYR A 15 -22.05 -0.29 2.53
C TYR A 15 -20.90 0.65 2.15
N CYS A 16 -20.20 0.36 1.05
CA CYS A 16 -19.06 1.14 0.57
C CYS A 16 -19.46 2.55 0.11
N GLN A 17 -20.73 2.78 -0.25
CA GLN A 17 -21.22 4.11 -0.62
C GLN A 17 -21.29 5.08 0.57
N TRP A 18 -21.40 4.59 1.81
CA TRP A 18 -21.39 5.38 3.06
C TRP A 18 -22.33 6.61 3.08
N ASN A 19 -23.45 6.53 2.35
CA ASN A 19 -24.29 7.69 2.01
C ASN A 19 -25.68 7.65 2.66
N SER A 20 -25.95 6.72 3.59
CA SER A 20 -27.22 6.68 4.33
C SER A 20 -27.09 7.27 5.71
N ILE A 21 -28.20 7.79 6.25
CA ILE A 21 -28.25 8.31 7.61
C ILE A 21 -27.94 7.20 8.64
N ASP A 22 -28.33 5.96 8.36
CA ASP A 22 -28.06 4.80 9.23
C ASP A 22 -26.56 4.48 9.35
N VAL A 23 -25.81 4.74 8.28
CA VAL A 23 -24.36 4.57 8.26
C VAL A 23 -23.66 5.72 9.02
N ASN A 24 -24.22 6.93 8.99
CA ASN A 24 -23.64 8.14 9.59
C ASN A 24 -24.15 8.45 11.01
N GLU A 25 -25.15 7.74 11.54
CA GLU A 25 -25.73 7.97 12.88
C GLU A 25 -24.73 7.76 14.03
N ASN A 26 -23.70 6.94 13.81
CA ASN A 26 -22.66 6.66 14.80
C ASN A 26 -21.30 7.18 14.33
N ALA A 27 -20.87 8.31 14.88
CA ALA A 27 -19.57 8.93 14.61
C ALA A 27 -18.36 8.04 14.97
N ASN A 28 -18.56 6.96 15.73
CA ASN A 28 -17.53 5.98 16.09
C ASN A 28 -17.52 4.75 15.16
N LYS A 29 -18.38 4.68 14.13
CA LYS A 29 -18.29 3.67 13.07
C LYS A 29 -17.27 4.12 12.03
N TYR A 30 -16.52 3.15 11.51
CA TYR A 30 -15.54 3.36 10.45
C TYR A 30 -15.69 2.25 9.42
N LEU A 31 -15.35 2.56 8.17
CA LEU A 31 -15.35 1.60 7.07
C LEU A 31 -14.36 0.46 7.35
N GLY A 32 -14.88 -0.67 7.80
CA GLY A 32 -14.10 -1.89 8.03
C GLY A 32 -14.97 -3.14 8.08
N PRO A 33 -14.38 -4.34 8.21
CA PRO A 33 -15.15 -5.59 8.27
C PRO A 33 -16.19 -5.61 9.40
N SER A 34 -15.86 -5.13 10.61
CA SER A 34 -16.87 -5.00 11.68
C SER A 34 -17.97 -4.02 11.32
N GLY A 35 -17.62 -2.90 10.69
CA GLY A 35 -18.62 -1.92 10.24
C GLY A 35 -19.51 -2.50 9.15
N TYR A 36 -18.98 -3.36 8.27
CA TYR A 36 -19.74 -4.01 7.20
C TYR A 36 -20.71 -5.03 7.77
N PHE A 37 -20.24 -5.90 8.67
CA PHE A 37 -21.12 -6.84 9.37
C PHE A 37 -22.16 -6.10 10.23
N SER A 38 -21.78 -4.99 10.86
CA SER A 38 -22.72 -4.12 11.59
C SER A 38 -23.76 -3.52 10.64
N PHE A 39 -23.35 -3.03 9.48
CA PHE A 39 -24.23 -2.48 8.46
C PHE A 39 -25.18 -3.54 7.87
N LEU A 40 -24.68 -4.74 7.53
CA LEU A 40 -25.50 -5.85 7.05
C LEU A 40 -26.56 -6.23 8.08
N LEU A 41 -26.12 -6.32 9.34
CA LEU A 41 -27.01 -6.63 10.46
C LEU A 41 -28.05 -5.52 10.64
N GLU A 42 -27.66 -4.25 10.58
CA GLU A 42 -28.59 -3.12 10.66
C GLU A 42 -29.58 -3.10 9.50
N ASP A 43 -29.12 -3.31 8.26
CA ASP A 43 -29.97 -3.29 7.07
C ASP A 43 -30.99 -4.43 7.11
N TYR A 44 -30.58 -5.62 7.54
CA TYR A 44 -31.50 -6.74 7.81
C TYR A 44 -32.48 -6.43 8.94
N MET A 45 -31.99 -5.86 10.04
CA MET A 45 -32.80 -5.60 11.22
C MET A 45 -33.75 -4.41 11.07
N LYS A 46 -33.64 -3.58 10.03
CA LYS A 46 -34.63 -2.51 9.74
C LYS A 46 -36.04 -3.06 9.58
N GLU A 47 -36.19 -4.25 9.01
CA GLU A 47 -37.49 -4.90 8.84
C GLU A 47 -38.12 -5.29 10.19
N LEU A 48 -37.30 -5.42 11.24
CA LEU A 48 -37.70 -5.78 12.59
C LEU A 48 -38.17 -4.58 13.43
N VAL A 49 -38.09 -3.34 12.92
CA VAL A 49 -38.54 -2.14 13.64
C VAL A 49 -40.06 -2.19 13.92
N ASN A 50 -40.80 -3.00 13.18
CA ASN A 50 -42.21 -3.33 13.45
C ASN A 50 -42.46 -4.03 14.80
N LEU A 51 -41.41 -4.50 15.48
CA LEU A 51 -41.49 -5.01 16.85
C LEU A 51 -41.76 -3.91 17.89
N LEU A 52 -41.58 -2.64 17.55
CA LEU A 52 -41.95 -1.52 18.42
C LEU A 52 -43.48 -1.45 18.61
N PRO A 53 -43.96 -0.95 19.77
CA PRO A 53 -45.38 -0.64 19.92
C PRO A 53 -45.88 0.26 18.78
N LYS A 54 -47.03 -0.08 18.19
CA LYS A 54 -47.57 0.59 16.99
C LYS A 54 -47.65 2.11 17.14
N SER A 55 -48.01 2.61 18.32
CA SER A 55 -48.05 4.04 18.63
C SER A 55 -46.67 4.69 18.54
N VAL A 56 -45.64 4.08 19.14
CA VAL A 56 -44.25 4.56 19.13
C VAL A 56 -43.68 4.51 17.71
N LEU A 57 -43.91 3.42 16.98
CA LEU A 57 -43.48 3.29 15.59
C LEU A 57 -44.07 4.39 14.70
N LYS A 58 -45.39 4.62 14.82
CA LYS A 58 -46.08 5.69 14.08
C LYS A 58 -45.51 7.06 14.42
N MET A 59 -45.26 7.33 15.70
CA MET A 59 -44.62 8.58 16.13
C MET A 59 -43.19 8.71 15.61
N HIS A 60 -42.45 7.61 15.49
CA HIS A 60 -41.10 7.59 14.95
C HIS A 60 -41.02 7.86 13.45
N LEU A 61 -41.84 7.16 12.66
CA LEU A 61 -41.90 7.33 11.21
C LEU A 61 -42.40 8.72 10.81
N ASN A 62 -43.31 9.30 11.60
CA ASN A 62 -43.82 10.65 11.38
C ASN A 62 -42.88 11.75 11.91
N GLY A 63 -41.73 11.40 12.51
CA GLY A 63 -40.76 12.37 13.03
C GLY A 63 -41.15 13.04 14.35
N TYR A 64 -42.23 12.61 15.02
CA TYR A 64 -42.63 13.14 16.32
C TYR A 64 -41.74 12.66 17.47
N VAL A 65 -41.19 11.44 17.36
CA VAL A 65 -40.34 10.82 18.39
C VAL A 65 -39.15 10.12 17.74
N TYR A 66 -37.93 10.52 18.04
CA TYR A 66 -36.75 9.79 17.57
C TYR A 66 -36.37 8.68 18.55
N VAL A 67 -36.49 7.42 18.13
CA VAL A 67 -36.04 6.26 18.90
C VAL A 67 -34.57 6.00 18.58
N HIS A 68 -33.70 6.28 19.55
CA HIS A 68 -32.25 6.24 19.34
C HIS A 68 -31.71 4.80 19.20
N LYS A 69 -30.63 4.63 18.42
CA LYS A 69 -29.92 3.35 18.19
C LYS A 69 -30.75 2.21 17.62
N LEU A 70 -31.86 2.49 16.94
CA LEU A 70 -32.50 1.47 16.13
C LEU A 70 -31.56 0.99 15.01
N PRO A 71 -31.62 -0.30 14.64
CA PRO A 71 -32.48 -1.34 15.20
C PRO A 71 -31.87 -2.08 16.41
N TYR A 72 -30.62 -1.79 16.80
CA TYR A 72 -29.96 -2.50 17.90
C TYR A 72 -30.66 -2.34 19.25
N SER A 73 -31.26 -1.17 19.51
CA SER A 73 -31.99 -0.90 20.75
C SER A 73 -33.26 -1.75 20.93
N LEU A 74 -33.68 -2.51 19.91
CA LEU A 74 -34.74 -3.52 20.03
C LEU A 74 -34.33 -4.70 20.92
N TYR A 75 -33.04 -5.05 20.93
CA TYR A 75 -32.53 -6.25 21.59
C TYR A 75 -31.51 -5.95 22.68
N ILE A 76 -30.76 -4.86 22.53
CA ILE A 76 -29.62 -4.55 23.37
C ILE A 76 -29.84 -3.18 24.03
N PRO A 77 -29.71 -3.08 25.37
CA PRO A 77 -29.85 -1.81 26.07
C PRO A 77 -28.83 -0.77 25.57
N TYR A 78 -29.19 0.51 25.72
CA TYR A 78 -28.37 1.62 25.24
C TYR A 78 -27.13 1.84 26.11
N CYS A 79 -27.26 2.65 27.16
CA CYS A 79 -26.17 2.99 28.07
C CYS A 79 -26.40 2.36 29.44
N THR A 80 -25.33 2.22 30.21
CA THR A 80 -25.44 1.74 31.59
C THR A 80 -24.29 2.22 32.47
N GLY A 81 -24.58 2.37 33.75
CA GLY A 81 -23.60 2.52 34.82
C GLY A 81 -23.39 1.19 35.53
N HIS A 82 -22.14 0.78 35.70
CA HIS A 82 -21.78 -0.50 36.31
C HIS A 82 -21.26 -0.36 37.74
N SER A 83 -21.51 -1.39 38.55
CA SER A 83 -21.06 -1.43 39.94
C SER A 83 -19.67 -2.05 40.06
N ILE A 84 -18.67 -1.22 40.38
CA ILE A 84 -17.31 -1.68 40.69
C ILE A 84 -17.32 -2.64 41.89
N SER A 85 -18.15 -2.38 42.91
CA SER A 85 -18.24 -3.28 44.08
C SER A 85 -18.64 -4.70 43.68
N ARG A 86 -19.54 -4.87 42.69
CA ARG A 86 -19.92 -6.22 42.22
C ARG A 86 -18.74 -6.90 41.54
N LEU A 87 -18.05 -6.20 40.64
CA LEU A 87 -16.84 -6.71 39.98
C LEU A 87 -15.78 -7.13 41.02
N LEU A 88 -15.56 -6.31 42.04
CA LEU A 88 -14.60 -6.58 43.11
C LEU A 88 -15.04 -7.66 44.11
N LYS A 89 -16.32 -8.02 44.20
CA LYS A 89 -16.79 -9.08 45.08
C LYS A 89 -16.88 -10.42 44.36
N LEU A 90 -17.34 -10.41 43.13
CA LEU A 90 -17.68 -11.61 42.37
C LEU A 90 -16.59 -12.01 41.36
N GLY A 91 -15.74 -11.06 40.97
CA GLY A 91 -14.85 -11.18 39.83
C GLY A 91 -15.59 -10.97 38.51
N LEU A 92 -14.90 -11.23 37.40
CA LEU A 92 -15.50 -11.21 36.06
C LEU A 92 -15.73 -12.65 35.63
N LYS A 93 -16.99 -13.00 35.41
CA LYS A 93 -17.41 -14.32 34.92
C LYS A 93 -18.22 -14.13 33.64
N THR A 94 -17.73 -14.72 32.57
CA THR A 94 -18.39 -14.81 31.27
C THR A 94 -18.46 -16.30 30.88
N PRO A 95 -19.20 -16.66 29.81
CA PRO A 95 -19.21 -18.04 29.32
C PRO A 95 -17.82 -18.59 28.94
N THR A 96 -16.88 -17.72 28.58
CA THR A 96 -15.56 -18.11 28.05
C THR A 96 -14.39 -17.76 28.97
N ILE A 97 -14.55 -16.76 29.85
CA ILE A 97 -13.47 -16.22 30.69
C ILE A 97 -13.98 -16.07 32.12
N SER A 98 -13.19 -16.53 33.07
CA SER A 98 -13.47 -16.36 34.50
C SER A 98 -12.22 -15.83 35.20
N SER A 99 -12.39 -14.78 35.99
CA SER A 99 -11.34 -14.17 36.81
C SER A 99 -11.89 -13.90 38.21
N LYS A 100 -11.08 -14.25 39.22
CA LYS A 100 -11.39 -13.96 40.62
C LYS A 100 -11.28 -12.45 40.89
N PRO A 101 -11.92 -11.93 41.95
CA PRO A 101 -11.71 -10.57 42.42
C PRO A 101 -10.25 -10.14 42.46
N ALA A 102 -9.99 -8.90 42.02
CA ALA A 102 -8.67 -8.28 42.13
C ALA A 102 -8.21 -8.19 43.59
N ARG A 103 -6.90 -8.36 43.81
CA ARG A 103 -6.25 -8.25 45.14
C ARG A 103 -5.18 -7.16 45.23
N HIS A 104 -4.67 -6.72 44.07
CA HIS A 104 -3.68 -5.67 43.91
C HIS A 104 -4.19 -4.60 42.96
N PHE A 105 -3.66 -3.38 43.07
CA PHE A 105 -4.18 -2.21 42.35
C PHE A 105 -4.02 -2.32 40.83
N ASP A 106 -2.92 -2.90 40.37
CA ASP A 106 -2.67 -3.15 38.96
C ASP A 106 -3.69 -4.12 38.36
N THR A 107 -4.01 -5.18 39.10
CA THR A 107 -5.04 -6.16 38.76
C THR A 107 -6.41 -5.51 38.80
N PHE A 108 -6.70 -4.64 39.77
CA PHE A 108 -7.95 -3.88 39.82
C PHE A 108 -8.16 -3.04 38.56
N VAL A 109 -7.10 -2.33 38.12
CA VAL A 109 -7.12 -1.53 36.90
C VAL A 109 -7.40 -2.38 35.66
N ASP A 110 -6.68 -3.49 35.49
CA ASP A 110 -6.90 -4.38 34.36
C ASP A 110 -8.27 -5.05 34.42
N HIS A 111 -8.74 -5.39 35.62
CA HIS A 111 -10.04 -6.03 35.81
C HIS A 111 -11.16 -5.08 35.37
N LEU A 112 -11.02 -3.80 35.69
CA LEU A 112 -11.94 -2.76 35.25
C LEU A 112 -11.93 -2.57 33.73
N ALA A 113 -10.75 -2.50 33.11
CA ALA A 113 -10.61 -2.38 31.66
C ALA A 113 -11.22 -3.58 30.93
N ASN A 114 -10.86 -4.80 31.36
CA ASN A 114 -11.35 -6.04 30.76
C ASN A 114 -12.87 -6.19 30.93
N TYR A 115 -13.41 -5.76 32.07
CA TYR A 115 -14.86 -5.77 32.32
C TYR A 115 -15.60 -4.84 31.34
N LEU A 116 -15.13 -3.60 31.16
CA LEU A 116 -15.74 -2.65 30.22
C LEU A 116 -15.60 -3.12 28.76
N ILE A 117 -14.42 -3.62 28.37
CA ILE A 117 -14.18 -4.19 27.04
C ILE A 117 -15.09 -5.39 26.78
N THR A 118 -15.34 -6.24 27.78
CA THR A 118 -16.26 -7.37 27.63
C THR A 118 -17.70 -6.88 27.47
N LEU A 119 -18.11 -5.91 28.28
CA LEU A 119 -19.50 -5.44 28.30
C LEU A 119 -19.87 -4.54 27.14
N GLN A 120 -18.92 -4.00 26.40
CA GLN A 120 -19.20 -3.28 25.17
C GLN A 120 -19.96 -4.15 24.13
N HIS A 121 -19.91 -5.48 24.26
CA HIS A 121 -20.65 -6.41 23.41
C HIS A 121 -22.13 -6.51 23.77
N TYR A 122 -22.53 -6.04 24.95
CA TYR A 122 -23.88 -6.17 25.51
C TYR A 122 -24.63 -4.85 25.66
N PHE A 123 -24.02 -3.74 25.24
CA PHE A 123 -24.60 -2.39 25.31
C PHE A 123 -24.22 -1.63 24.05
N THR A 124 -25.12 -0.79 23.54
CA THR A 124 -24.94 -0.08 22.26
C THR A 124 -24.42 1.35 22.42
N GLY A 125 -24.41 1.86 23.65
CA GLY A 125 -24.01 3.21 24.01
C GLY A 125 -22.91 3.25 25.07
N ALA A 126 -22.74 4.43 25.67
CA ALA A 126 -21.75 4.69 26.69
C ALA A 126 -21.92 3.79 27.93
N GLN A 127 -20.78 3.32 28.42
CA GLN A 127 -20.69 2.58 29.66
C GLN A 127 -19.84 3.35 30.65
N ALA A 128 -20.32 3.44 31.88
CA ALA A 128 -19.64 4.17 32.93
C ALA A 128 -19.48 3.30 34.17
N VAL A 129 -18.49 3.66 34.98
CA VAL A 129 -18.34 3.22 36.36
C VAL A 129 -18.16 4.46 37.21
N SER A 130 -18.75 4.46 38.39
CA SER A 130 -18.67 5.60 39.31
C SER A 130 -17.72 5.29 40.46
N THR A 131 -17.16 6.33 41.08
CA THR A 131 -16.41 6.24 42.34
C THR A 131 -15.18 5.30 42.26
N VAL A 132 -14.51 5.26 41.10
CA VAL A 132 -13.34 4.39 40.86
C VAL A 132 -12.26 4.63 41.91
N GLU A 133 -12.03 5.90 42.24
CA GLU A 133 -11.06 6.40 43.20
C GLU A 133 -11.33 5.95 44.64
N TRP A 134 -12.59 5.82 45.05
CA TRP A 134 -12.95 5.33 46.39
C TRP A 134 -12.63 3.84 46.55
N TYR A 135 -12.94 3.04 45.53
CA TYR A 135 -12.61 1.60 45.52
C TYR A 135 -11.12 1.34 45.31
N ALA A 136 -10.41 2.23 44.62
CA ALA A 136 -8.97 2.16 44.43
C ALA A 136 -8.17 2.37 45.73
N GLY A 137 -8.62 3.26 46.61
CA GLY A 137 -7.92 3.68 47.82
C GLY A 137 -7.39 2.53 48.70
N PRO A 138 -8.22 1.51 49.04
CA PRO A 138 -7.77 0.35 49.80
C PRO A 138 -6.65 -0.45 49.12
N PHE A 139 -6.68 -0.63 47.80
CA PHE A 139 -5.63 -1.32 47.04
C PHE A 139 -4.34 -0.49 47.03
N ILE A 140 -4.45 0.81 46.79
CA ILE A 140 -3.32 1.75 46.81
C ILE A 140 -2.62 1.73 48.17
N LYS A 141 -3.39 1.78 49.26
CA LYS A 141 -2.87 1.72 50.63
C LYS A 141 -2.21 0.38 50.92
N ARG A 142 -2.87 -0.72 50.56
CA ARG A 142 -2.36 -2.09 50.77
C ARG A 142 -1.05 -2.34 50.05
N ASP A 143 -0.96 -1.91 48.80
CA ASP A 143 0.22 -2.13 47.95
C ASP A 143 1.32 -1.10 48.20
N GLY A 144 1.11 -0.13 49.10
CA GLY A 144 2.09 0.90 49.45
C GLY A 144 2.51 1.77 48.27
N LEU A 145 1.58 2.05 47.34
CA LEU A 145 1.93 2.72 46.09
C LEU A 145 2.25 4.20 46.28
N THR A 146 3.37 4.62 45.68
CA THR A 146 3.71 6.03 45.54
C THR A 146 2.82 6.72 44.49
N ILE A 147 2.78 8.06 44.51
CA ILE A 147 2.06 8.84 43.49
C ILE A 147 2.47 8.47 42.05
N ARG A 148 3.74 8.08 41.85
CA ARG A 148 4.26 7.63 40.55
C ARG A 148 3.63 6.29 40.16
N GLY A 149 3.53 5.34 41.10
CA GLY A 149 2.86 4.05 40.88
C GLY A 149 1.36 4.20 40.59
N ILE A 150 0.69 5.14 41.26
CA ILE A 150 -0.72 5.47 40.99
C ILE A 150 -0.87 6.02 39.57
N LYS A 151 -0.08 7.05 39.20
CA LYS A 151 -0.11 7.65 37.86
C LYS A 151 0.15 6.62 36.76
N GLN A 152 1.10 5.70 36.96
CA GLN A 152 1.40 4.65 35.99
C GLN A 152 0.21 3.72 35.76
N ASN A 153 -0.52 3.36 36.83
CA ASN A 153 -1.69 2.49 36.72
C ASN A 153 -2.91 3.22 36.14
N VAL A 154 -3.09 4.51 36.41
CA VAL A 154 -4.10 5.33 35.69
C VAL A 154 -3.76 5.43 34.20
N GLN A 155 -2.49 5.64 33.86
CA GLN A 155 -2.03 5.60 32.48
C GLN A 155 -2.30 4.22 31.84
N ARG A 156 -2.06 3.12 32.56
CA ARG A 156 -2.38 1.75 32.12
C ARG A 156 -3.87 1.57 31.83
N LEU A 157 -4.74 2.09 32.71
CA LEU A 157 -6.20 2.05 32.51
C LEU A 157 -6.60 2.76 31.22
N LEU A 158 -6.13 4.01 31.03
CA LEU A 158 -6.41 4.80 29.83
C LEU A 158 -5.83 4.13 28.59
N PHE A 159 -4.61 3.60 28.68
CA PHE A 159 -3.94 2.89 27.60
C PHE A 159 -4.78 1.70 27.14
N ASN A 160 -5.22 0.84 28.07
CA ASN A 160 -6.04 -0.34 27.76
C ASN A 160 -7.41 0.04 27.18
N LEU A 161 -8.08 1.07 27.74
CA LEU A 161 -9.39 1.53 27.25
C LEU A 161 -9.32 2.23 25.88
N ASN A 162 -8.16 2.75 25.50
CA ASN A 162 -7.94 3.39 24.20
C ASN A 162 -7.72 2.38 23.06
N TYR A 163 -7.61 1.08 23.33
CA TYR A 163 -7.54 0.08 22.26
C TYR A 163 -8.95 -0.19 21.69
N PRO A 164 -9.21 0.15 20.42
CA PRO A 164 -10.45 -0.24 19.78
C PRO A 164 -10.42 -1.75 19.58
N THR A 165 -11.29 -2.46 20.28
CA THR A 165 -11.45 -3.92 20.18
C THR A 165 -12.59 -4.31 19.21
N ARG A 166 -13.17 -3.33 18.51
CA ARG A 166 -13.95 -3.54 17.28
C ARG A 166 -13.04 -3.62 16.05
N ILE A 167 -13.46 -4.36 15.02
CA ILE A 167 -12.58 -4.77 13.90
C ILE A 167 -12.34 -3.65 12.88
N GLY A 168 -11.05 -3.32 12.62
CA GLY A 168 -10.52 -2.60 11.43
C GLY A 168 -9.61 -1.42 11.80
N MET A 169 -8.51 -1.07 11.15
CA MET A 169 -7.76 -1.54 9.98
C MET A 169 -6.30 -1.04 10.11
N GLN A 170 -5.38 -1.70 9.40
CA GLN A 170 -3.92 -1.50 9.44
C GLN A 170 -3.50 -0.44 8.42
N CYS A 171 -2.53 0.44 8.72
CA CYS A 171 -2.09 1.46 7.76
C CYS A 171 -0.57 1.65 7.66
N LEU A 172 -0.20 2.29 6.55
CA LEU A 172 1.13 2.75 6.14
C LEU A 172 1.19 4.28 6.29
N SER A 173 2.39 4.86 6.33
CA SER A 173 2.58 6.31 6.32
C SER A 173 2.20 6.97 4.99
N GLN A 174 1.85 8.26 5.04
CA GLN A 174 1.31 9.04 3.90
C GLN A 174 2.26 9.19 2.70
N ASP A 175 3.56 8.99 2.89
CA ASP A 175 4.59 9.02 1.85
C ASP A 175 4.70 7.69 1.08
N THR A 176 3.97 6.66 1.50
CA THR A 176 3.93 5.37 0.81
C THR A 176 3.19 5.48 -0.53
N ARG A 177 3.82 4.93 -1.59
CA ARG A 177 3.24 4.81 -2.93
C ARG A 177 3.04 3.34 -3.28
N ILE A 178 1.98 3.05 -4.03
CA ILE A 178 1.67 1.71 -4.54
C ILE A 178 1.94 1.64 -6.04
N LEU A 179 2.46 0.51 -6.51
CA LEU A 179 2.67 0.26 -7.93
C LEU A 179 1.36 -0.23 -8.57
N THR A 180 0.95 0.43 -9.65
CA THR A 180 -0.20 0.05 -10.48
C THR A 180 0.26 -0.28 -11.90
N PRO A 181 -0.58 -0.98 -12.71
CA PRO A 181 -0.34 -1.17 -14.14
C PRO A 181 -0.34 0.14 -14.96
N THR A 182 -0.56 1.30 -14.31
CA THR A 182 -0.55 2.62 -14.94
C THR A 182 0.47 3.59 -14.34
N GLY A 183 1.23 3.16 -13.33
CA GLY A 183 2.25 3.97 -12.68
C GLY A 183 2.27 3.86 -11.17
N TRP A 184 3.12 4.65 -10.52
CA TRP A 184 3.11 4.79 -9.07
C TRP A 184 2.00 5.74 -8.64
N LYS A 185 1.16 5.32 -7.69
CA LYS A 185 0.10 6.17 -7.12
C LYS A 185 0.31 6.39 -5.64
N SER A 186 0.11 7.62 -5.18
CA SER A 186 0.00 7.91 -3.75
C SER A 186 -1.42 7.63 -3.25
N TYR A 187 -1.63 7.70 -1.93
CA TYR A 187 -2.97 7.62 -1.35
C TYR A 187 -3.94 8.70 -1.88
N LYS A 188 -3.42 9.81 -2.43
CA LYS A 188 -4.24 10.90 -3.02
C LYS A 188 -4.72 10.57 -4.44
N ASP A 189 -3.93 9.81 -5.18
CA ASP A 189 -4.17 9.51 -6.60
C ASP A 189 -4.90 8.19 -6.82
N LEU A 190 -4.85 7.30 -5.81
CA LEU A 190 -5.48 6.00 -5.82
C LEU A 190 -6.99 6.14 -5.70
N LYS A 191 -7.73 5.35 -6.50
CA LYS A 191 -9.20 5.32 -6.51
C LYS A 191 -9.70 3.89 -6.32
N ILE A 192 -10.89 3.75 -5.75
CA ILE A 192 -11.60 2.46 -5.75
C ILE A 192 -11.79 2.02 -7.21
N GLY A 193 -11.52 0.75 -7.49
CA GLY A 193 -11.51 0.17 -8.83
C GLY A 193 -10.15 0.21 -9.54
N ASP A 194 -9.18 1.01 -9.08
CA ASP A 194 -7.83 1.00 -9.66
C ASP A 194 -7.21 -0.39 -9.54
N LEU A 195 -6.58 -0.86 -10.60
CA LEU A 195 -5.82 -2.11 -10.57
C LEU A 195 -4.48 -1.89 -9.87
N ILE A 196 -4.10 -2.79 -8.96
CA ILE A 196 -2.82 -2.77 -8.23
C ILE A 196 -2.12 -4.12 -8.30
N TYR A 197 -0.79 -4.11 -8.19
CA TYR A 197 -0.01 -5.34 -8.03
C TYR A 197 -0.09 -5.83 -6.59
N THR A 198 -0.40 -7.11 -6.41
CA THR A 198 -0.55 -7.79 -5.11
C THR A 198 0.27 -9.05 -5.08
N PHE A 199 0.73 -9.48 -3.90
CA PHE A 199 1.44 -10.75 -3.72
C PHE A 199 0.49 -11.80 -3.12
N ASN A 200 0.27 -12.90 -3.83
CA ASN A 200 -0.53 -14.02 -3.36
C ASN A 200 0.33 -14.97 -2.52
N ILE A 201 0.02 -15.06 -1.23
CA ILE A 201 0.76 -15.86 -0.25
C ILE A 201 0.76 -17.36 -0.58
N LYS A 202 -0.33 -17.88 -1.18
CA LYS A 202 -0.49 -19.32 -1.48
C LYS A 202 0.27 -19.70 -2.74
N SER A 203 0.06 -18.96 -3.83
CA SER A 203 0.69 -19.25 -5.13
C SER A 203 2.10 -18.68 -5.24
N LYS A 204 2.49 -17.76 -4.35
CA LYS A 204 3.73 -16.96 -4.39
C LYS A 204 3.85 -16.14 -5.69
N LYS A 205 2.72 -15.83 -6.33
CA LYS A 205 2.64 -15.06 -7.57
C LYS A 205 2.29 -13.60 -7.32
N ILE A 206 2.74 -12.73 -8.22
CA ILE A 206 2.24 -11.37 -8.30
C ILE A 206 0.97 -11.37 -9.15
N GLU A 207 -0.10 -10.79 -8.62
CA GLU A 207 -1.42 -10.75 -9.24
C GLU A 207 -1.94 -9.32 -9.31
N ILE A 208 -2.63 -8.98 -10.40
CA ILE A 208 -3.31 -7.70 -10.53
C ILE A 208 -4.71 -7.83 -9.94
N LYS A 209 -5.06 -6.98 -8.97
CA LYS A 209 -6.40 -6.94 -8.34
C LYS A 209 -6.92 -5.52 -8.24
N PRO A 210 -8.25 -5.30 -8.32
CA PRO A 210 -8.83 -3.98 -8.13
C PRO A 210 -8.78 -3.58 -6.64
N VAL A 211 -8.52 -2.31 -6.39
CA VAL A 211 -8.68 -1.67 -5.08
C VAL A 211 -10.16 -1.66 -4.72
N LYS A 212 -10.54 -2.38 -3.67
CA LYS A 212 -11.94 -2.42 -3.20
C LYS A 212 -12.30 -1.25 -2.28
N GLN A 213 -11.33 -0.75 -1.53
CA GLN A 213 -11.52 0.29 -0.52
C GLN A 213 -10.20 1.04 -0.29
N ILE A 214 -10.29 2.34 0.03
CA ILE A 214 -9.16 3.16 0.46
C ILE A 214 -9.52 3.76 1.82
N ALA A 215 -8.66 3.57 2.82
CA ALA A 215 -8.84 4.13 4.15
C ALA A 215 -7.73 5.16 4.43
N ILE A 216 -8.13 6.39 4.73
CA ILE A 216 -7.22 7.50 5.05
C ILE A 216 -7.68 8.10 6.38
N TYR A 217 -6.79 8.15 7.36
CA TYR A 217 -7.07 8.74 8.67
C TYR A 217 -5.82 9.40 9.25
N HIS A 218 -6.03 10.40 10.10
CA HIS A 218 -4.96 11.01 10.86
C HIS A 218 -4.55 10.07 12.02
N TYR A 219 -3.25 9.80 12.16
CA TYR A 219 -2.73 8.98 13.24
C TYR A 219 -1.58 9.73 13.95
N LYS A 220 -1.69 9.85 15.27
CA LYS A 220 -0.63 10.38 16.14
C LYS A 220 -0.33 9.35 17.22
N GLY A 221 0.82 8.69 17.10
CA GLY A 221 1.21 7.64 18.02
C GLY A 221 2.47 6.90 17.56
N LYS A 222 2.77 5.80 18.23
CA LYS A 222 3.92 4.95 17.89
C LYS A 222 3.67 4.27 16.54
N MET A 223 4.64 4.36 15.64
CA MET A 223 4.68 3.58 14.40
C MET A 223 5.92 2.69 14.40
N TYR A 224 5.91 1.65 13.58
CA TYR A 224 7.03 0.70 13.41
C TYR A 224 7.65 0.90 12.04
N ASN A 225 8.98 1.02 11.97
CA ASN A 225 9.68 1.13 10.70
C ASN A 225 10.29 -0.24 10.31
N LEU A 226 9.76 -0.83 9.25
CA LEU A 226 10.33 -2.01 8.59
C LEU A 226 11.45 -1.56 7.63
N LYS A 227 12.66 -1.43 8.17
CA LYS A 227 13.82 -0.96 7.40
C LYS A 227 14.79 -2.10 7.07
N SER A 228 15.15 -2.21 5.80
CA SER A 228 16.24 -3.08 5.32
C SER A 228 17.05 -2.35 4.25
N LYS A 229 18.02 -3.04 3.63
CA LYS A 229 18.75 -2.48 2.49
C LYS A 229 17.86 -2.18 1.29
N ASN A 230 16.72 -2.86 1.15
CA ASN A 230 15.87 -2.82 -0.04
C ASN A 230 14.44 -2.33 0.25
N GLN A 231 14.13 -1.91 1.48
CA GLN A 231 12.83 -1.39 1.86
C GLN A 231 12.94 -0.40 3.04
N ASP A 232 12.05 0.57 3.08
CA ASP A 232 11.83 1.49 4.21
C ASP A 232 10.32 1.75 4.26
N GLN A 233 9.62 1.16 5.24
CA GLN A 233 8.16 1.23 5.34
C GLN A 233 7.76 1.55 6.78
N LEU A 234 7.08 2.67 6.98
CA LEU A 234 6.56 3.06 8.28
C LEU A 234 5.10 2.61 8.40
N ILE A 235 4.81 1.74 9.36
CA ILE A 235 3.52 1.07 9.55
C ILE A 235 2.94 1.35 10.94
N SER A 236 1.60 1.37 11.01
CA SER A 236 0.86 1.52 12.27
C SER A 236 0.98 0.27 13.15
N PRO A 237 0.61 0.36 14.45
CA PRO A 237 0.42 -0.82 15.28
C PRO A 237 -0.60 -1.81 14.70
N ASN A 238 -0.46 -3.08 15.10
CA ASN A 238 -1.26 -4.21 14.63
C ASN A 238 -1.19 -4.47 13.11
N HIS A 239 -0.30 -3.80 12.36
CA HIS A 239 -0.14 -4.03 10.93
C HIS A 239 0.36 -5.46 10.68
N ARG A 240 -0.35 -6.24 9.85
CA ARG A 240 0.06 -7.61 9.52
C ARG A 240 1.04 -7.55 8.38
N VAL A 241 2.20 -8.15 8.59
CA VAL A 241 3.30 -8.13 7.66
C VAL A 241 3.45 -9.53 7.07
N VAL A 242 3.56 -9.59 5.74
CA VAL A 242 3.92 -10.82 5.04
C VAL A 242 5.43 -11.02 5.16
N TRP A 243 5.88 -12.17 5.63
CA TRP A 243 7.29 -12.46 5.86
C TRP A 243 7.62 -13.95 5.59
N LEU A 244 8.88 -14.28 5.36
CA LEU A 244 9.35 -15.66 5.16
C LEU A 244 9.81 -16.26 6.49
N SER A 245 9.47 -17.52 6.77
CA SER A 245 9.92 -18.19 7.99
C SER A 245 11.44 -18.31 7.99
N ILE A 246 12.10 -17.96 9.10
CA ILE A 246 13.57 -17.98 9.20
C ILE A 246 14.11 -19.40 9.11
N ASP A 247 13.38 -20.37 9.67
CA ASP A 247 13.75 -21.78 9.63
C ASP A 247 13.51 -22.42 8.26
N ASN A 248 12.62 -21.84 7.45
CA ASN A 248 12.28 -22.33 6.12
C ASN A 248 11.75 -21.20 5.24
N TYR A 249 12.62 -20.68 4.37
CA TYR A 249 12.31 -19.56 3.48
C TYR A 249 11.22 -19.87 2.45
N GLU A 250 10.81 -21.13 2.27
CA GLU A 250 9.66 -21.51 1.46
C GLU A 250 8.32 -21.23 2.14
N VAL A 251 8.31 -21.10 3.47
CA VAL A 251 7.09 -20.88 4.24
C VAL A 251 6.83 -19.39 4.36
N VAL A 252 5.76 -18.92 3.71
CA VAL A 252 5.30 -17.53 3.83
C VAL A 252 4.32 -17.44 5.00
N ARG A 253 4.54 -16.48 5.89
CA ARG A 253 3.72 -16.21 7.08
C ARG A 253 3.14 -14.80 7.02
N PHE A 254 2.11 -14.57 7.82
CA PHE A 254 1.39 -13.30 7.89
C PHE A 254 0.97 -13.01 9.32
N ASN A 255 1.73 -12.17 10.02
CA ASN A 255 1.59 -11.92 11.46
C ASN A 255 1.59 -10.41 11.75
N PRO A 256 0.91 -9.95 12.83
CA PRO A 256 1.05 -8.59 13.33
C PRO A 256 2.52 -8.21 13.61
N ILE A 257 2.87 -6.96 13.36
CA ILE A 257 4.24 -6.44 13.54
C ILE A 257 4.77 -6.66 14.96
N GLU A 258 3.91 -6.56 15.98
CA GLU A 258 4.27 -6.79 17.38
C GLU A 258 4.75 -8.22 17.67
N GLU A 259 4.27 -9.22 16.93
CA GLU A 259 4.76 -10.59 17.04
C GLU A 259 6.14 -10.73 16.42
N LEU A 260 6.39 -10.04 15.31
CA LEU A 260 7.67 -10.07 14.62
C LEU A 260 8.79 -9.40 15.42
N LEU A 261 8.46 -8.41 16.24
CA LEU A 261 9.43 -7.76 17.14
C LEU A 261 10.00 -8.69 18.21
N LYS A 262 9.36 -9.84 18.46
CA LYS A 262 9.86 -10.86 19.39
C LYS A 262 10.98 -11.71 18.78
N ILE A 263 11.18 -11.60 17.47
CA ILE A 263 12.17 -12.37 16.72
C ILE A 263 13.50 -11.61 16.75
N ASN A 264 14.57 -12.27 17.22
CA ASN A 264 15.90 -11.65 17.35
C ASN A 264 16.68 -11.59 16.02
N SER A 265 16.15 -12.18 14.96
CA SER A 265 16.76 -12.23 13.63
C SER A 265 16.10 -11.22 12.68
N PRO A 266 16.83 -10.75 11.64
CA PRO A 266 16.23 -9.93 10.59
C PRO A 266 15.02 -10.63 9.96
N ILE A 267 13.91 -9.90 9.82
CA ILE A 267 12.66 -10.43 9.26
C ILE A 267 12.75 -10.39 7.72
N PRO A 268 12.83 -11.53 7.04
CA PRO A 268 12.88 -11.56 5.57
C PRO A 268 11.49 -11.28 5.00
N ILE A 269 11.38 -10.25 4.17
CA ILE A 269 10.15 -9.93 3.44
C ILE A 269 10.24 -10.51 2.03
N PRO A 270 9.18 -11.17 1.52
CA PRO A 270 9.18 -11.64 0.13
C PRO A 270 9.33 -10.46 -0.82
N THR A 271 10.35 -10.51 -1.67
CA THR A 271 10.62 -9.51 -2.69
C THR A 271 10.15 -10.00 -4.07
N PRO A 272 10.13 -9.14 -5.10
CA PRO A 272 9.82 -9.58 -6.46
C PRO A 272 10.78 -10.66 -7.00
N ALA A 273 11.99 -10.75 -6.45
CA ALA A 273 12.94 -11.82 -6.78
C ALA A 273 12.57 -13.18 -6.15
N TYR A 274 11.75 -13.19 -5.10
CA TYR A 274 11.18 -14.39 -4.49
C TYR A 274 9.89 -14.85 -5.20
N ALA A 275 9.09 -13.90 -5.69
CA ALA A 275 7.81 -14.22 -6.32
C ALA A 275 7.97 -14.82 -7.73
N ASP A 276 7.04 -15.70 -8.10
CA ASP A 276 6.83 -16.06 -9.50
C ASP A 276 6.10 -14.91 -10.21
N ASN A 277 6.86 -14.16 -11.01
CA ASN A 277 6.40 -13.01 -11.76
C ASN A 277 6.13 -13.32 -13.25
N SER A 278 5.98 -14.61 -13.59
CA SER A 278 5.61 -15.02 -14.94
C SER A 278 4.24 -14.44 -15.30
N SER A 279 4.18 -13.76 -16.44
CA SER A 279 3.01 -13.08 -16.96
C SER A 279 3.05 -13.15 -18.48
N GLU A 280 1.87 -13.09 -19.10
CA GLU A 280 1.76 -13.01 -20.55
C GLU A 280 2.46 -11.75 -21.07
N ASN A 281 3.06 -11.87 -22.26
CA ASN A 281 3.69 -10.72 -22.91
C ASN A 281 2.62 -9.65 -23.19
N TYR A 282 2.94 -8.41 -22.88
CA TYR A 282 2.15 -7.29 -23.35
C TYR A 282 2.21 -7.24 -24.88
N SER A 283 1.10 -6.87 -25.53
CA SER A 283 0.98 -6.80 -27.00
C SER A 283 1.78 -5.63 -27.58
N ILE A 284 3.10 -5.79 -27.55
CA ILE A 284 4.11 -4.88 -28.09
C ILE A 284 5.32 -5.72 -28.52
N SER A 285 5.92 -5.39 -29.66
CA SER A 285 7.05 -6.16 -30.18
C SER A 285 8.33 -5.90 -29.38
N ASP A 286 9.20 -6.90 -29.34
CA ASP A 286 10.49 -6.81 -28.66
C ASP A 286 11.37 -5.70 -29.25
N ASP A 287 11.30 -5.46 -30.55
CA ASP A 287 12.05 -4.39 -31.21
C ASP A 287 11.61 -3.00 -30.72
N VAL A 288 10.31 -2.81 -30.48
CA VAL A 288 9.79 -1.57 -29.88
C VAL A 288 10.27 -1.43 -28.43
N VAL A 289 10.24 -2.50 -27.65
CA VAL A 289 10.74 -2.49 -26.26
C VAL A 289 12.22 -2.08 -26.22
N LYS A 290 13.04 -2.65 -27.09
CA LYS A 290 14.47 -2.31 -27.21
C LYS A 290 14.66 -0.86 -27.67
N LEU A 291 13.92 -0.42 -28.67
CA LEU A 291 14.04 0.95 -29.18
C LEU A 291 13.66 1.98 -28.09
N VAL A 292 12.62 1.72 -27.30
CA VAL A 292 12.26 2.58 -26.16
C VAL A 292 13.33 2.55 -25.09
N ALA A 293 13.95 1.39 -24.79
CA ALA A 293 15.06 1.31 -23.85
C ALA A 293 16.26 2.16 -24.31
N TRP A 294 16.58 2.15 -25.60
CA TRP A 294 17.60 3.03 -26.19
C TRP A 294 17.22 4.51 -26.10
N PHE A 295 15.97 4.86 -26.43
CA PHE A 295 15.49 6.22 -26.32
C PHE A 295 15.52 6.74 -24.87
N LEU A 296 15.12 5.93 -23.88
CA LEU A 296 15.11 6.36 -22.48
C LEU A 296 16.51 6.40 -21.84
N SER A 297 17.49 5.70 -22.41
CA SER A 297 18.87 5.71 -21.91
C SER A 297 19.72 6.79 -22.57
N GLN A 298 19.53 7.03 -23.87
CA GLN A 298 20.42 7.85 -24.70
C GLN A 298 19.69 8.77 -25.70
N GLY A 299 18.36 8.79 -25.66
CA GLY A 299 17.54 9.63 -26.54
C GLY A 299 17.33 11.04 -26.00
N SER A 300 17.16 11.97 -26.93
CA SER A 300 16.76 13.34 -26.68
C SER A 300 15.83 13.82 -27.79
N ILE A 301 15.11 14.90 -27.53
CA ILE A 301 14.26 15.56 -28.50
C ILE A 301 14.92 16.89 -28.87
N GLU A 302 15.22 17.09 -30.14
CA GLU A 302 15.78 18.34 -30.67
C GLU A 302 14.68 19.12 -31.39
N ARG A 303 14.52 20.40 -31.04
CA ARG A 303 13.70 21.37 -31.79
C ARG A 303 14.49 21.91 -32.97
N VAL A 304 13.95 21.78 -34.17
CA VAL A 304 14.54 22.30 -35.40
C VAL A 304 13.70 23.46 -35.89
N LYS A 305 14.34 24.62 -36.09
CA LYS A 305 13.74 25.79 -36.74
C LYS A 305 14.38 25.96 -38.11
N GLN A 306 13.59 25.84 -39.16
CA GLN A 306 13.92 26.23 -40.52
C GLN A 306 13.03 27.41 -40.94
N GLU A 307 13.43 28.17 -41.96
CA GLU A 307 12.91 29.51 -42.30
C GLU A 307 11.37 29.65 -42.25
N ASN A 308 10.60 28.59 -42.53
CA ASN A 308 9.13 28.57 -42.43
C ASN A 308 8.55 27.33 -41.70
N THR A 309 9.36 26.53 -41.01
CA THR A 309 8.92 25.28 -40.38
C THR A 309 9.64 25.04 -39.06
N GLU A 310 8.87 24.84 -38.00
CA GLU A 310 9.36 24.38 -36.70
C GLU A 310 8.86 22.95 -36.47
N TYR A 311 9.79 22.03 -36.20
CA TYR A 311 9.44 20.65 -35.88
C TYR A 311 10.39 20.05 -34.85
N GLU A 312 9.88 19.08 -34.10
CA GLU A 312 10.67 18.30 -33.13
C GLU A 312 11.11 16.99 -33.78
N ARG A 313 12.34 16.57 -33.48
CA ARG A 313 12.89 15.31 -33.96
C ARG A 313 13.58 14.52 -32.86
N ILE A 314 13.55 13.21 -32.98
CA ILE A 314 14.22 12.30 -32.06
C ILE A 314 15.68 12.16 -32.45
N VAL A 315 16.55 12.24 -31.44
CA VAL A 315 17.98 12.06 -31.58
C VAL A 315 18.47 11.03 -30.59
N LEU A 316 19.07 9.96 -31.10
CA LEU A 316 19.73 8.94 -30.30
C LEU A 316 21.22 9.24 -30.28
N MET A 317 21.76 9.43 -29.07
CA MET A 317 23.17 9.77 -28.87
C MET A 317 23.98 8.50 -28.56
N GLN A 318 25.18 8.40 -29.12
CA GLN A 318 26.06 7.26 -28.92
C GLN A 318 27.45 7.77 -28.52
N PRO A 319 27.76 7.75 -27.21
CA PRO A 319 29.11 7.99 -26.74
C PRO A 319 30.05 6.89 -27.27
N SER A 320 31.20 7.29 -27.80
CA SER A 320 32.21 6.37 -28.36
C SER A 320 32.99 5.60 -27.30
N ASP A 321 32.87 5.99 -26.03
CA ASP A 321 33.64 5.52 -24.88
C ASP A 321 32.89 4.50 -24.00
N HIS A 322 31.60 4.23 -24.27
CA HIS A 322 30.81 3.27 -23.48
C HIS A 322 30.95 1.84 -24.04
N GLN A 323 31.65 0.96 -23.30
CA GLN A 323 32.02 -0.39 -23.74
C GLN A 323 30.87 -1.30 -24.21
N LEU A 324 29.64 -1.06 -23.73
CA LEU A 324 28.46 -1.87 -24.06
C LEU A 324 27.62 -1.29 -25.19
N ASN A 325 27.97 -0.10 -25.70
CA ASN A 325 27.18 0.62 -26.69
C ASN A 325 27.62 0.22 -28.11
N ASP A 326 26.92 -0.75 -28.71
CA ASP A 326 27.14 -1.16 -30.10
C ASP A 326 26.20 -0.37 -31.05
N PRO A 327 26.74 0.47 -31.95
CA PRO A 327 25.93 1.23 -32.90
C PRO A 327 25.07 0.38 -33.84
N SER A 328 25.49 -0.86 -34.09
CA SER A 328 24.87 -1.77 -35.05
C SER A 328 23.46 -2.16 -34.61
N GLU A 329 23.23 -2.34 -33.31
CA GLU A 329 21.93 -2.74 -32.77
C GLU A 329 20.87 -1.64 -32.96
N ILE A 330 21.22 -0.37 -32.74
CA ILE A 330 20.27 0.74 -32.96
C ILE A 330 19.95 0.88 -34.44
N ILE A 331 20.97 0.80 -35.31
CA ILE A 331 20.81 0.88 -36.77
C ILE A 331 19.91 -0.24 -37.29
N GLU A 332 20.13 -1.47 -36.83
CA GLU A 332 19.32 -2.63 -37.19
C GLU A 332 17.86 -2.45 -36.75
N LEU A 333 17.63 -1.96 -35.52
CA LEU A 333 16.28 -1.68 -35.01
C LEU A 333 15.57 -0.59 -35.83
N LEU A 334 16.27 0.51 -36.15
CA LEU A 334 15.72 1.58 -36.97
C LEU A 334 15.36 1.08 -38.37
N SER A 335 16.22 0.25 -38.98
CA SER A 335 15.96 -0.36 -40.29
C SER A 335 14.77 -1.31 -40.26
N LYS A 336 14.71 -2.22 -39.27
CA LYS A 336 13.61 -3.19 -39.12
C LYS A 336 12.25 -2.52 -38.92
N LEU A 337 12.23 -1.44 -38.15
CA LEU A 337 11.01 -0.66 -37.87
C LEU A 337 10.72 0.39 -38.96
N GLY A 338 11.55 0.46 -40.00
CA GLY A 338 11.37 1.36 -41.15
C GLY A 338 11.41 2.83 -40.76
N PHE A 339 12.37 3.23 -39.92
CA PHE A 339 12.65 4.62 -39.60
C PHE A 339 13.74 5.17 -40.51
N LYS A 340 13.52 6.37 -41.03
CA LYS A 340 14.50 7.15 -41.77
C LYS A 340 15.31 8.00 -40.78
N TYR A 341 16.62 7.99 -40.94
CA TYR A 341 17.53 8.73 -40.07
C TYR A 341 18.77 9.21 -40.83
N SER A 342 19.42 10.23 -40.29
CA SER A 342 20.74 10.70 -40.71
C SER A 342 21.74 10.48 -39.58
N ILE A 343 22.99 10.22 -39.93
CA ILE A 343 24.09 10.08 -38.98
C ILE A 343 24.92 11.36 -39.02
N ASP A 344 24.97 12.06 -37.89
CA ASP A 344 25.92 13.14 -37.69
C ASP A 344 27.19 12.56 -37.07
N ASN A 345 28.24 12.50 -37.90
CA ASN A 345 29.57 12.04 -37.50
C ASN A 345 30.42 13.15 -36.90
N ASN A 346 29.91 14.37 -36.73
CA ASN A 346 30.68 15.48 -36.19
C ASN A 346 30.73 15.36 -34.66
N PRO A 347 31.88 14.96 -34.06
CA PRO A 347 31.94 14.49 -32.68
C PRO A 347 31.66 15.57 -31.61
N GLY A 348 31.69 16.85 -31.99
CA GLY A 348 31.74 17.95 -31.04
C GLY A 348 32.85 17.78 -29.99
N LEU A 349 32.75 18.47 -28.86
CA LEU A 349 33.72 18.38 -27.76
C LEU A 349 33.74 17.03 -27.02
N ARG A 350 32.80 16.10 -27.30
CA ARG A 350 32.59 14.87 -26.50
C ARG A 350 32.62 13.56 -27.28
N ASN A 351 33.00 13.56 -28.55
CA ASN A 351 33.09 12.36 -29.38
C ASN A 351 31.82 11.48 -29.36
N VAL A 352 30.68 12.11 -29.62
CA VAL A 352 29.36 11.48 -29.60
C VAL A 352 28.78 11.42 -31.02
N ARG A 353 28.48 10.21 -31.50
CA ARG A 353 27.72 10.00 -32.74
C ARG A 353 26.24 10.28 -32.48
N LYS A 354 25.56 10.98 -33.39
CA LYS A 354 24.12 11.25 -33.26
C LYS A 354 23.35 10.65 -34.43
N LEU A 355 22.36 9.80 -34.13
CA LEU A 355 21.38 9.34 -35.11
C LEU A 355 20.15 10.23 -34.98
N ARG A 356 19.85 11.00 -36.03
CA ARG A 356 18.74 11.94 -36.07
C ARG A 356 17.65 11.38 -36.96
N LEU A 357 16.50 11.07 -36.37
CA LEU A 357 15.32 10.70 -37.14
C LEU A 357 14.80 11.94 -37.88
N ASP A 358 14.24 11.74 -39.06
CA ASP A 358 13.48 12.81 -39.73
C ASP A 358 12.15 13.06 -39.01
N GLN A 359 11.39 14.05 -39.48
CA GLN A 359 10.13 14.44 -38.86
C GLN A 359 9.09 13.32 -38.93
N GLU A 360 8.95 12.68 -40.10
CA GLU A 360 8.01 11.56 -40.33
C GLU A 360 8.31 10.38 -39.38
N SER A 361 9.59 10.01 -39.26
CA SER A 361 10.07 8.94 -38.38
C SER A 361 9.91 9.29 -36.91
N SER A 362 10.09 10.56 -36.54
CA SER A 362 9.90 11.02 -35.16
C SER A 362 8.43 10.95 -34.75
N ASN A 363 7.51 11.35 -35.64
CA ASN A 363 6.07 11.21 -35.42
C ASN A 363 5.67 9.73 -35.31
N LYS A 364 6.15 8.90 -36.25
CA LYS A 364 5.94 7.45 -36.25
C LYS A 364 6.42 6.80 -34.96
N PHE A 365 7.53 7.27 -34.37
CA PHE A 365 8.01 6.75 -33.10
C PHE A 365 7.01 6.95 -31.98
N PHE A 366 6.47 8.17 -31.82
CA PHE A 366 5.50 8.48 -30.77
C PHE A 366 4.18 7.70 -30.95
N GLU A 367 3.73 7.54 -32.20
CA GLU A 367 2.61 6.67 -32.53
C GLU A 367 2.88 5.21 -32.15
N LEU A 368 4.06 4.68 -32.48
CA LEU A 368 4.46 3.30 -32.22
C LEU A 368 4.53 2.99 -30.73
N ILE A 369 5.04 3.94 -29.94
CA ILE A 369 5.13 3.79 -28.47
C ILE A 369 3.81 4.16 -27.77
N LYS A 370 2.81 4.65 -28.53
CA LYS A 370 1.48 5.06 -28.07
C LYS A 370 1.54 6.16 -27.00
N THR A 371 2.36 7.18 -27.24
CA THR A 371 2.47 8.34 -26.34
C THR A 371 2.43 9.63 -27.11
N LYS A 372 2.19 10.73 -26.40
CA LYS A 372 2.51 12.07 -26.91
C LYS A 372 3.96 12.41 -26.61
N GLU A 373 4.39 13.52 -27.18
CA GLU A 373 5.69 14.07 -26.93
C GLU A 373 5.89 14.42 -25.45
N GLY A 374 7.05 14.05 -24.90
CA GLY A 374 7.38 14.26 -23.49
C GLY A 374 6.67 13.31 -22.51
N GLU A 375 5.74 12.49 -22.98
CA GLU A 375 5.07 11.46 -22.18
C GLU A 375 5.80 10.12 -22.26
N LEU A 376 5.70 9.31 -21.19
CA LEU A 376 6.30 7.99 -21.13
C LEU A 376 5.23 6.91 -21.35
N PRO A 377 5.56 5.79 -22.01
CA PRO A 377 4.56 4.78 -22.33
C PRO A 377 4.06 4.05 -21.09
N VAL A 378 2.76 4.15 -20.85
CA VAL A 378 2.08 3.53 -19.70
C VAL A 378 2.26 2.00 -19.71
N TRP A 379 2.37 1.39 -20.90
CA TRP A 379 2.58 -0.06 -21.02
C TRP A 379 3.93 -0.55 -20.45
N LEU A 380 4.90 0.34 -20.20
CA LEU A 380 6.13 -0.02 -19.49
C LEU A 380 5.87 -0.56 -18.08
N TYR A 381 4.76 -0.14 -17.45
CA TYR A 381 4.31 -0.66 -16.16
C TYR A 381 3.60 -2.01 -16.26
N ARG A 382 3.45 -2.58 -17.47
CA ARG A 382 2.69 -3.83 -17.72
C ARG A 382 3.51 -4.89 -18.44
N LEU A 383 4.82 -4.66 -18.59
CA LEU A 383 5.72 -5.61 -19.25
C LEU A 383 5.73 -6.96 -18.53
N SER A 384 5.76 -8.04 -19.31
CA SER A 384 6.04 -9.36 -18.74
C SER A 384 7.46 -9.41 -18.17
N ARG A 385 7.73 -10.38 -17.30
CA ARG A 385 9.08 -10.59 -16.76
C ARG A 385 10.15 -10.69 -17.86
N ARG A 386 9.82 -11.35 -18.97
CA ARG A 386 10.71 -11.50 -20.13
C ARG A 386 10.96 -10.16 -20.83
N GLN A 387 9.90 -9.41 -21.13
CA GLN A 387 10.02 -8.10 -21.78
C GLN A 387 10.71 -7.07 -20.88
N ALA A 388 10.44 -7.10 -19.57
CA ALA A 388 11.09 -6.24 -18.59
C ALA A 388 12.60 -6.53 -18.49
N ARG A 389 13.01 -7.81 -18.54
CA ARG A 389 14.42 -8.18 -18.62
C ARG A 389 15.07 -7.72 -19.93
N LEU A 390 14.39 -7.94 -21.06
CA LEU A 390 14.84 -7.44 -22.36
C LEU A 390 15.08 -5.93 -22.33
N PHE A 391 14.13 -5.16 -21.78
CA PHE A 391 14.25 -3.73 -21.60
C PHE A 391 15.49 -3.36 -20.78
N ILE A 392 15.69 -4.02 -19.62
CA ILE A 392 16.83 -3.74 -18.72
C ILE A 392 18.16 -4.05 -19.41
N ASP A 393 18.25 -5.19 -20.08
CA ASP A 393 19.49 -5.62 -20.76
C ASP A 393 19.84 -4.68 -21.92
N THR A 394 18.85 -4.10 -22.60
CA THR A 394 19.08 -3.05 -23.60
C THR A 394 19.41 -1.70 -22.96
N TYR A 395 18.67 -1.27 -21.93
CA TYR A 395 18.89 0.04 -21.27
C TYR A 395 20.31 0.17 -20.71
N ILE A 396 20.84 -0.92 -20.14
CA ILE A 396 22.20 -0.95 -19.55
C ILE A 396 23.29 -0.64 -20.58
N LYS A 397 23.11 -1.04 -21.84
CA LYS A 397 24.06 -0.79 -22.91
C LYS A 397 24.25 0.70 -23.18
N GLY A 398 23.15 1.46 -23.02
CA GLY A 398 23.16 2.92 -23.11
C GLY A 398 23.64 3.58 -21.83
N ASN A 399 22.98 3.33 -20.69
CA ASN A 399 23.22 4.09 -19.45
C ASN A 399 23.17 3.21 -18.19
N GLY A 400 24.08 2.24 -18.12
CA GLY A 400 24.16 1.32 -16.99
C GLY A 400 25.52 0.66 -16.80
N LEU A 401 25.64 -0.11 -15.72
CA LEU A 401 26.85 -0.83 -15.35
C LEU A 401 26.49 -2.25 -14.87
N ILE A 402 27.22 -3.25 -15.36
CA ILE A 402 27.14 -4.63 -14.89
C ILE A 402 28.37 -4.91 -14.04
N GLU A 403 28.16 -5.25 -12.77
CA GLU A 403 29.25 -5.66 -11.88
C GLU A 403 29.28 -7.19 -11.79
N PHE A 404 30.47 -7.77 -11.99
CA PHE A 404 30.69 -9.21 -11.88
C PHE A 404 31.37 -9.59 -10.57
N ARG A 405 31.12 -10.81 -10.08
CA ARG A 405 31.86 -11.41 -8.97
C ARG A 405 32.04 -12.90 -9.25
N ARG A 406 33.29 -13.36 -9.31
CA ARG A 406 33.66 -14.76 -9.65
C ARG A 406 33.00 -15.22 -10.96
N GLY A 407 33.08 -14.39 -12.02
CA GLY A 407 32.53 -14.71 -13.34
C GLY A 407 31.01 -14.65 -13.48
N ARG A 408 30.26 -14.42 -12.39
CA ARG A 408 28.79 -14.27 -12.43
C ARG A 408 28.37 -12.81 -12.25
N VAL A 409 27.27 -12.41 -12.89
CA VAL A 409 26.67 -11.09 -12.68
C VAL A 409 26.27 -10.96 -11.21
N ARG A 410 26.86 -9.99 -10.51
CA ARG A 410 26.56 -9.69 -9.10
C ARG A 410 25.39 -8.74 -8.97
N ARG A 411 25.39 -7.67 -9.76
CA ARG A 411 24.35 -6.63 -9.78
C ARG A 411 24.40 -5.85 -11.08
N ARG A 412 23.24 -5.33 -11.47
CA ARG A 412 23.08 -4.37 -12.56
C ARG A 412 22.76 -3.01 -11.95
N ARG A 413 23.32 -1.94 -12.50
CA ARG A 413 23.00 -0.56 -12.09
C ARG A 413 22.52 0.22 -13.30
N LEU A 414 21.39 0.89 -13.14
CA LEU A 414 20.84 1.82 -14.12
C LEU A 414 20.98 3.23 -13.57
N PHE A 415 21.29 4.18 -14.46
CA PHE A 415 21.49 5.58 -14.07
C PHE A 415 20.51 6.48 -14.81
N THR A 416 20.00 7.49 -14.12
CA THR A 416 19.21 8.55 -14.75
C THR A 416 19.22 9.80 -13.89
N THR A 417 19.10 10.97 -14.53
CA THR A 417 18.90 12.25 -13.83
C THR A 417 17.43 12.68 -13.81
N LYS A 418 16.56 11.92 -14.50
CA LYS A 418 15.13 12.24 -14.66
C LYS A 418 14.28 11.45 -13.65
N PRO A 419 13.55 12.10 -12.73
CA PRO A 419 12.73 11.42 -11.71
C PRO A 419 11.68 10.46 -12.28
N GLU A 420 11.07 10.81 -13.40
CA GLU A 420 10.05 10.03 -14.11
C GLU A 420 10.62 8.74 -14.70
N ILE A 421 11.82 8.80 -15.29
CA ILE A 421 12.53 7.61 -15.77
C ILE A 421 12.93 6.73 -14.58
N LYS A 422 13.38 7.31 -13.45
CA LYS A 422 13.71 6.56 -12.23
C LYS A 422 12.50 5.75 -11.73
N ASP A 423 11.31 6.33 -11.70
CA ASP A 423 10.09 5.63 -11.26
C ASP A 423 9.72 4.47 -12.20
N ILE A 424 9.90 4.64 -13.52
CA ILE A 424 9.71 3.57 -14.53
C ILE A 424 10.75 2.46 -14.37
N LEU A 425 12.05 2.80 -14.31
CA LEU A 425 13.12 1.82 -14.16
C LEU A 425 12.95 1.00 -12.88
N THR A 426 12.43 1.62 -11.82
CA THR A 426 12.09 0.92 -10.58
C THR A 426 10.97 -0.09 -10.81
N ALA A 427 9.89 0.30 -11.48
CA ALA A 427 8.79 -0.61 -11.80
C ALA A 427 9.23 -1.76 -12.70
N ILE A 428 10.01 -1.49 -13.76
CA ILE A 428 10.53 -2.51 -14.66
C ILE A 428 11.46 -3.47 -13.91
N GLY A 429 12.29 -2.97 -12.99
CA GLY A 429 13.11 -3.80 -12.10
C GLY A 429 12.29 -4.78 -11.26
N ILE A 430 11.16 -4.31 -10.70
CA ILE A 430 10.19 -5.13 -9.96
C ILE A 430 9.57 -6.18 -10.87
N LEU A 431 9.06 -5.79 -12.05
CA LEU A 431 8.42 -6.69 -13.02
C LEU A 431 9.39 -7.76 -13.56
N ALA A 432 10.66 -7.40 -13.75
CA ALA A 432 11.72 -8.35 -14.13
C ALA A 432 12.09 -9.35 -13.00
N GLY A 433 11.56 -9.15 -11.80
CA GLY A 433 11.82 -10.00 -10.63
C GLY A 433 13.18 -9.74 -10.01
N PHE A 434 13.62 -8.48 -9.96
CA PHE A 434 14.82 -8.08 -9.22
C PHE A 434 14.44 -7.49 -7.85
N ASN A 435 15.35 -7.64 -6.90
CA ASN A 435 15.43 -6.74 -5.75
C ASN A 435 15.92 -5.37 -6.23
N VAL A 436 15.17 -4.31 -5.94
CA VAL A 436 15.46 -2.95 -6.40
C VAL A 436 15.90 -2.06 -5.24
N LEU A 437 17.05 -1.43 -5.38
CA LEU A 437 17.57 -0.43 -4.44
C LEU A 437 17.80 0.88 -5.19
N ILE A 438 17.16 1.96 -4.73
CA ILE A 438 17.34 3.30 -5.29
C ILE A 438 18.29 4.08 -4.38
N ARG A 439 19.28 4.75 -4.98
CA ARG A 439 20.11 5.76 -4.31
C ARG A 439 20.03 7.07 -5.06
N GLU A 440 19.91 8.15 -4.31
CA GLU A 440 20.00 9.51 -4.82
C GLU A 440 21.37 10.08 -4.44
N ILE A 441 22.07 10.62 -5.44
CA ILE A 441 23.38 11.26 -5.27
C ILE A 441 23.26 12.69 -5.77
N VAL A 442 23.61 13.66 -4.92
CA VAL A 442 23.76 15.06 -5.32
C VAL A 442 25.15 15.19 -5.95
N MET A 443 25.21 15.46 -7.26
CA MET A 443 26.49 15.45 -7.99
C MET A 443 27.37 16.64 -7.65
N ASP A 444 26.77 17.78 -7.33
CA ASP A 444 27.46 19.02 -6.96
C ASP A 444 26.59 19.75 -5.91
N PRO A 445 27.12 20.12 -4.74
CA PRO A 445 26.38 20.85 -3.70
C PRO A 445 25.75 22.17 -4.20
N SER A 446 26.32 22.77 -5.25
CA SER A 446 25.81 24.01 -5.87
C SER A 446 24.75 23.76 -6.95
N SER A 447 24.59 22.51 -7.41
CA SER A 447 23.65 22.12 -8.45
C SER A 447 22.46 21.38 -7.88
N LYS A 448 21.24 21.74 -8.32
CA LYS A 448 20.02 20.99 -8.00
C LYS A 448 19.91 19.64 -8.74
N LYS A 449 20.88 19.30 -9.60
CA LYS A 449 20.83 18.07 -10.41
C LYS A 449 21.15 16.83 -9.56
N LYS A 450 20.16 15.96 -9.45
CA LYS A 450 20.24 14.68 -8.75
C LYS A 450 20.53 13.55 -9.73
N LEU A 451 21.44 12.65 -9.36
CA LEU A 451 21.67 11.40 -10.05
C LEU A 451 20.97 10.27 -9.29
N TYR A 452 20.07 9.56 -9.97
CA TYR A 452 19.43 8.38 -9.45
C TYR A 452 20.18 7.13 -9.92
N THR A 453 20.56 6.29 -8.97
CA THR A 453 21.14 4.96 -9.21
C THR A 453 20.13 3.90 -8.81
N ILE A 454 19.66 3.10 -9.77
CA ILE A 454 18.76 1.97 -9.55
C ILE A 454 19.62 0.70 -9.60
N THR A 455 19.84 0.07 -8.45
CA THR A 455 20.61 -1.17 -8.32
C THR A 455 19.66 -2.36 -8.31
N LEU A 456 19.86 -3.28 -9.25
CA LEU A 456 19.10 -4.51 -9.41
C LEU A 456 19.95 -5.71 -8.98
N THR A 457 19.40 -6.53 -8.09
CA THR A 457 20.03 -7.76 -7.60
C THR A 457 19.04 -8.92 -7.65
N GLU A 458 19.54 -10.14 -7.83
CA GLU A 458 18.73 -11.36 -7.75
C GLU A 458 19.00 -12.05 -6.42
N ASN A 459 18.01 -12.82 -5.94
CA ASN A 459 18.26 -13.76 -4.85
C ASN A 459 19.21 -14.86 -5.38
N LYS A 460 20.12 -15.30 -4.51
CA LYS A 460 21.02 -16.42 -4.83
C LYS A 460 20.30 -17.75 -4.65
#